data_AF-A0A397XY83-F1
#
_entry.id   AF-A0A397XY83-F1
#
_cell.length_a   1.000
_cell.length_b   1.000
_cell.length_c   1.000
_cell.angle_alpha   90.00
_cell.angle_beta   90.00
_cell.angle_gamma   90.00
#
_symmetry.space_group_name_H-M   'P 1'
#
loop_
_entity.id
_entity.type
_entity.pdbx_description
1 polymer ?
#
loop_
_entity_poly.entity_id
_entity_poly.type
_entity_poly.pdbx_seq_one_letter_code
_entity_poly.pdbx_strand_id
1 'polypeptide(L)'
;MIRRFTTQIIKSSPMVKKAVLIGINYPGTEGELRGCVNDVKRMHKCLVDRFGFSEENISELIDTDKSKIQPTGKNIRQALSELVGSANPGDVLFVHYSGHGVRLPPETGEDDDTGFDECIVPCDMNNITDDEIREIVDKVPEDCSITIVSDSCHSGGLIDATKEQIGESTKKAGKAVKTTEEIEQEEMRNGVHVVNRSLSLESMINMLKQETGNDDIEVGSIRRSLLHAFGEDASPKVQETEGLKAATKKQVVRKKDKGILLSGCQTDQTSGDVRTKGQAYGAFSDAIQIILDETKGKKITNKELVLGVKELLEYECYPQQPGLYCSDSNADAPFIC
;
A
#
# COMPACT_ATOMS: atom_id res chain seq x y z
N MET A 1 -53.17 25.41 -19.68
CA MET A 1 -52.60 24.08 -19.35
C MET A 1 -51.16 24.31 -18.86
N ILE A 2 -50.97 24.46 -17.55
CA ILE A 2 -49.64 24.71 -16.94
C ILE A 2 -49.18 23.38 -16.34
N ARG A 3 -48.15 22.75 -16.94
CA ARG A 3 -47.52 21.55 -16.38
C ARG A 3 -46.61 21.97 -15.23
N ARG A 4 -46.98 21.58 -14.00
CA ARG A 4 -46.08 21.66 -12.83
C ARG A 4 -44.99 20.61 -13.02
N PHE A 5 -43.76 21.05 -13.22
CA PHE A 5 -42.58 20.21 -13.01
C PHE A 5 -42.35 20.11 -11.50
N THR A 6 -42.70 18.97 -10.91
CA THR A 6 -42.23 18.61 -9.57
C THR A 6 -40.75 18.25 -9.67
N THR A 7 -39.89 19.15 -9.22
CA THR A 7 -38.47 18.87 -8.96
C THR A 7 -38.41 17.76 -7.91
N GLN A 8 -38.11 16.53 -8.33
CA GLN A 8 -37.78 15.45 -7.42
C GLN A 8 -36.49 15.85 -6.71
N ILE A 9 -36.58 16.19 -5.44
CA ILE A 9 -35.41 16.32 -4.57
C ILE A 9 -34.82 14.91 -4.49
N ILE A 10 -33.75 14.65 -5.26
CA ILE A 10 -32.94 13.46 -5.09
C ILE A 10 -32.33 13.59 -3.69
N LYS A 11 -32.86 12.84 -2.72
CA LYS A 11 -32.19 12.69 -1.43
C LYS A 11 -30.86 11.99 -1.74
N SER A 12 -29.75 12.70 -1.56
CA SER A 12 -28.43 12.07 -1.61
C SER A 12 -28.40 10.95 -0.57
N SER A 13 -28.02 9.74 -0.99
CA SER A 13 -27.73 8.67 -0.04
C SER A 13 -26.73 9.18 1.00
N PRO A 14 -26.86 8.77 2.28
CA PRO A 14 -25.89 9.17 3.29
C PRO A 14 -24.50 8.68 2.89
N MET A 15 -23.49 9.53 3.04
CA MET A 15 -22.08 9.20 2.85
C MET A 15 -21.71 7.97 3.69
N VAL A 16 -21.09 6.98 3.06
CA VAL A 16 -20.56 5.79 3.73
C VAL A 16 -19.03 5.85 3.76
N LYS A 17 -18.45 5.42 4.88
CA LYS A 17 -17.00 5.32 5.07
C LYS A 17 -16.61 3.86 5.12
N LYS A 18 -15.70 3.43 4.25
CA LYS A 18 -15.30 2.02 4.10
C LYS A 18 -13.80 1.89 4.12
N ALA A 19 -13.28 0.83 4.74
CA ALA A 19 -11.85 0.61 4.83
C ALA A 19 -11.43 -0.83 4.59
N VAL A 20 -10.22 -1.00 4.06
CA VAL A 20 -9.51 -2.27 4.01
C VAL A 20 -8.17 -2.10 4.72
N LEU A 21 -7.91 -2.90 5.75
CA LEU A 21 -6.69 -2.86 6.56
C LEU A 21 -5.95 -4.18 6.42
N ILE A 22 -4.71 -4.14 5.95
CA ILE A 22 -3.90 -5.32 5.59
C ILE A 22 -2.60 -5.26 6.39
N GLY A 23 -2.44 -6.17 7.35
CA GLY A 23 -1.26 -6.26 8.21
C GLY A 23 -0.62 -7.64 8.11
N ILE A 24 0.61 -7.73 7.64
CA ILE A 24 1.28 -9.00 7.34
C ILE A 24 2.60 -9.09 8.12
N ASN A 25 2.72 -10.09 8.98
CA ASN A 25 3.91 -10.33 9.80
C ASN A 25 4.77 -11.50 9.30
N TYR A 26 4.32 -12.29 8.33
CA TYR A 26 5.00 -13.45 7.76
C TYR A 26 5.58 -14.42 8.82
N PRO A 27 4.77 -14.83 9.82
CA PRO A 27 5.27 -15.53 10.99
C PRO A 27 5.95 -16.85 10.63
N GLY A 28 7.15 -17.07 11.19
CA GLY A 28 7.92 -18.30 10.96
C GLY A 28 8.62 -18.40 9.60
N THR A 29 8.66 -17.32 8.82
CA THR A 29 9.44 -17.21 7.58
C THR A 29 10.70 -16.37 7.80
N GLU A 30 11.59 -16.31 6.82
CA GLU A 30 12.76 -15.40 6.87
C GLU A 30 12.39 -13.92 6.69
N GLY A 31 11.21 -13.62 6.10
CA GLY A 31 10.63 -12.28 6.05
C GLY A 31 9.79 -11.91 7.27
N GLU A 32 10.01 -12.52 8.45
CA GLU A 32 9.17 -12.26 9.63
C GLU A 32 9.28 -10.79 10.09
N LEU A 33 8.13 -10.11 10.18
CA LEU A 33 7.91 -8.79 10.78
C LEU A 33 7.06 -8.91 12.06
N ARG A 34 7.02 -7.86 12.89
CA ARG A 34 6.28 -7.91 14.17
C ARG A 34 5.31 -6.76 14.39
N GLY A 35 5.50 -5.62 13.73
CA GLY A 35 4.70 -4.43 13.91
C GLY A 35 3.45 -4.35 13.05
N CYS A 36 3.42 -5.02 11.90
CA CYS A 36 2.42 -4.74 10.86
C CYS A 36 0.98 -5.00 11.30
N VAL A 37 0.74 -6.10 12.02
CA VAL A 37 -0.59 -6.40 12.58
C VAL A 37 -0.99 -5.40 13.69
N ASN A 38 -0.03 -4.88 14.46
CA ASN A 38 -0.31 -3.86 15.47
C ASN A 38 -0.65 -2.51 14.83
N ASP A 39 0.01 -2.18 13.72
CA ASP A 39 -0.22 -0.96 12.95
C ASP A 39 -1.67 -0.89 12.47
N VAL A 40 -2.17 -1.95 11.83
CA VAL A 40 -3.56 -1.99 11.34
C VAL A 40 -4.59 -2.02 12.47
N LYS A 41 -4.31 -2.68 13.60
CA LYS A 41 -5.21 -2.67 14.76
C LYS A 41 -5.34 -1.28 15.38
N ARG A 42 -4.24 -0.51 15.44
CA ARG A 42 -4.27 0.88 15.90
C ARG A 42 -5.00 1.77 14.91
N MET A 43 -4.76 1.58 13.61
CA MET A 43 -5.47 2.31 12.58
C MET A 43 -6.97 2.03 12.59
N HIS A 44 -7.40 0.77 12.77
CA HIS A 44 -8.82 0.42 12.97
C HIS A 44 -9.43 1.28 14.07
N LYS A 45 -8.84 1.24 15.26
CA LYS A 45 -9.32 2.02 16.40
C LYS A 45 -9.39 3.51 16.08
N CYS A 46 -8.39 4.04 15.38
CA CYS A 46 -8.37 5.44 14.94
C CYS A 46 -9.53 5.76 13.97
N LEU A 47 -9.78 4.91 12.98
CA LEU A 47 -10.87 5.06 12.01
C LEU A 47 -12.24 5.09 12.69
N VAL A 48 -12.47 4.21 13.67
CA VAL A 48 -13.72 4.16 14.43
C VAL A 48 -13.83 5.37 15.37
N ASP A 49 -12.86 5.54 16.27
CA ASP A 49 -12.96 6.50 17.38
C ASP A 49 -12.87 7.97 16.91
N ARG A 50 -12.03 8.25 15.90
CA ARG A 50 -11.78 9.61 15.43
C ARG A 50 -12.54 9.94 14.15
N PHE A 51 -12.55 9.03 13.18
CA PHE A 51 -13.10 9.31 11.85
C PHE A 51 -14.54 8.76 11.69
N GLY A 52 -15.08 8.06 12.68
CA GLY A 52 -16.47 7.61 12.70
C GLY A 52 -16.79 6.58 11.62
N PHE A 53 -15.82 5.72 11.28
CA PHE A 53 -16.09 4.54 10.45
C PHE A 53 -16.93 3.55 11.27
N SER A 54 -17.91 2.90 10.62
CA SER A 54 -18.61 1.77 11.22
C SER A 54 -17.71 0.54 11.14
N GLU A 55 -17.58 -0.23 12.23
CA GLU A 55 -16.78 -1.47 12.25
C GLU A 55 -17.21 -2.45 11.15
N GLU A 56 -18.50 -2.48 10.81
CA GLU A 56 -19.05 -3.36 9.76
C GLU A 56 -18.56 -3.00 8.34
N ASN A 57 -18.04 -1.78 8.16
CA ASN A 57 -17.50 -1.29 6.90
C ASN A 57 -15.96 -1.31 6.88
N ILE A 58 -15.31 -1.91 7.88
CA ILE A 58 -13.86 -2.11 7.93
C ILE A 58 -13.56 -3.59 7.74
N SER A 59 -12.87 -3.93 6.65
CA SER A 59 -12.36 -5.28 6.40
C SER A 59 -10.90 -5.38 6.85
N GLU A 60 -10.60 -6.32 7.75
CA GLU A 60 -9.25 -6.57 8.24
C GLU A 60 -8.71 -7.89 7.70
N LEU A 61 -7.51 -7.86 7.10
CA LEU A 61 -6.78 -9.03 6.65
C LEU A 61 -5.45 -9.12 7.41
N ILE A 62 -5.29 -10.15 8.24
CA ILE A 62 -4.10 -10.35 9.08
C ILE A 62 -3.68 -11.82 9.10
N ASP A 63 -2.38 -12.09 9.14
CA ASP A 63 -1.82 -13.45 9.04
C ASP A 63 -1.48 -14.11 10.38
N THR A 64 -1.58 -13.36 11.48
CA THR A 64 -1.29 -13.85 12.84
C THR A 64 -2.49 -14.45 13.57
N ASP A 65 -3.68 -14.43 12.95
CA ASP A 65 -4.91 -15.01 13.51
C ASP A 65 -5.64 -15.79 12.42
N LYS A 66 -5.52 -17.12 12.46
CA LYS A 66 -6.15 -18.04 11.49
C LYS A 66 -7.69 -17.99 11.48
N SER A 67 -8.33 -17.35 12.46
CA SER A 67 -9.78 -17.14 12.46
C SER A 67 -10.21 -15.95 11.60
N LYS A 68 -9.25 -15.12 11.17
CA LYS A 68 -9.47 -13.96 10.30
C LYS A 68 -9.23 -14.31 8.83
N ILE A 69 -9.60 -13.38 7.95
CA ILE A 69 -9.27 -13.48 6.53
C ILE A 69 -7.77 -13.33 6.39
N GLN A 70 -7.11 -14.36 5.83
CA GLN A 70 -5.67 -14.31 5.62
C GLN A 70 -5.33 -13.33 4.47
N PRO A 71 -4.26 -12.52 4.58
CA PRO A 71 -3.86 -11.55 3.57
C PRO A 71 -3.08 -12.23 2.42
N THR A 72 -3.72 -13.21 1.76
CA THR A 72 -3.21 -13.83 0.53
C THR A 72 -3.41 -12.90 -0.66
N GLY A 73 -2.67 -13.10 -1.75
CA GLY A 73 -2.81 -12.27 -2.94
C GLY A 73 -4.25 -12.25 -3.48
N LYS A 74 -4.90 -13.41 -3.47
CA LYS A 74 -6.32 -13.55 -3.81
C LYS A 74 -7.23 -12.68 -2.92
N ASN A 75 -7.10 -12.83 -1.60
CA ASN A 75 -8.00 -12.17 -0.65
C ASN A 75 -7.80 -10.66 -0.65
N ILE A 76 -6.57 -10.18 -0.79
CA ILE A 76 -6.27 -8.75 -0.90
C ILE A 76 -6.89 -8.17 -2.18
N ARG A 77 -6.68 -8.81 -3.34
CA ARG A 77 -7.29 -8.37 -4.62
C ARG A 77 -8.82 -8.32 -4.53
N GLN A 78 -9.43 -9.32 -3.91
CA GLN A 78 -10.87 -9.36 -3.69
C GLN A 78 -11.33 -8.22 -2.79
N ALA A 79 -10.70 -8.02 -1.63
CA ALA A 79 -11.06 -6.97 -0.68
C ALA A 79 -10.96 -5.56 -1.29
N LEU A 80 -9.89 -5.28 -2.03
CA LEU A 80 -9.71 -4.00 -2.72
C LEU A 80 -10.74 -3.80 -3.85
N SER A 81 -11.05 -4.87 -4.60
CA SER A 81 -12.06 -4.82 -5.65
C SER A 81 -13.47 -4.61 -5.09
N GLU A 82 -13.81 -5.21 -3.95
CA GLU A 82 -15.08 -5.03 -3.25
C GLU A 82 -15.20 -3.63 -2.63
N LEU A 83 -14.11 -3.10 -2.06
CA LEU A 83 -14.04 -1.74 -1.53
C LEU A 83 -14.42 -0.72 -2.60
N VAL A 84 -13.76 -0.79 -3.77
CA VAL A 84 -14.00 0.15 -4.86
C VAL A 84 -15.31 -0.16 -5.60
N GLY A 85 -15.62 -1.43 -5.85
CA GLY A 85 -16.80 -1.85 -6.60
C GLY A 85 -18.12 -1.57 -5.88
N SER A 86 -18.09 -1.43 -4.56
CA SER A 86 -19.25 -1.06 -3.75
C SER A 86 -19.36 0.44 -3.44
N ALA A 87 -18.39 1.25 -3.89
CA ALA A 87 -18.35 2.69 -3.60
C ALA A 87 -19.37 3.48 -4.42
N ASN A 88 -19.94 4.52 -3.80
CA ASN A 88 -20.81 5.50 -4.46
C ASN A 88 -20.16 6.89 -4.45
N PRO A 89 -20.58 7.79 -5.35
CA PRO A 89 -20.19 9.20 -5.27
C PRO A 89 -20.45 9.78 -3.88
N GLY A 90 -19.46 10.46 -3.31
CA GLY A 90 -19.50 11.03 -1.96
C GLY A 90 -19.00 10.10 -0.85
N ASP A 91 -18.75 8.81 -1.12
CA ASP A 91 -18.17 7.89 -0.13
C ASP A 91 -16.70 8.23 0.17
N VAL A 92 -16.22 7.77 1.34
CA VAL A 92 -14.83 7.89 1.78
C VAL A 92 -14.24 6.49 1.91
N LEU A 93 -13.21 6.20 1.12
CA LEU A 93 -12.50 4.93 1.11
C LEU A 93 -11.14 5.09 1.76
N PHE A 94 -10.74 4.09 2.54
CA PHE A 94 -9.45 4.06 3.19
C PHE A 94 -8.77 2.71 3.01
N VAL A 95 -7.48 2.71 2.70
CA VAL A 95 -6.66 1.50 2.63
C VAL A 95 -5.42 1.72 3.49
N HIS A 96 -5.12 0.78 4.37
CA HIS A 96 -3.84 0.75 5.07
C HIS A 96 -3.17 -0.58 4.81
N TYR A 97 -2.03 -0.54 4.15
CA TYR A 97 -1.14 -1.67 3.99
C TYR A 97 0.07 -1.51 4.90
N SER A 98 0.37 -2.54 5.66
CA SER A 98 1.59 -2.66 6.44
C SER A 98 2.17 -4.05 6.23
N GLY A 99 3.38 -4.12 5.68
CA GLY A 99 4.03 -5.38 5.31
C GLY A 99 5.25 -5.13 4.44
N HIS A 100 5.72 -6.18 3.76
CA HIS A 100 6.86 -6.09 2.87
C HIS A 100 6.51 -5.45 1.52
N GLY A 101 7.50 -4.78 0.92
CA GLY A 101 7.52 -4.46 -0.50
C GLY A 101 8.73 -5.10 -1.18
N VAL A 102 8.63 -5.39 -2.47
CA VAL A 102 9.70 -6.00 -3.27
C VAL A 102 9.74 -5.37 -4.67
N ARG A 103 10.91 -5.41 -5.31
CA ARG A 103 11.07 -5.11 -6.74
C ARG A 103 11.30 -6.38 -7.53
N LEU A 104 10.44 -6.64 -8.50
CA LEU A 104 10.61 -7.74 -9.44
C LEU A 104 11.32 -7.23 -10.70
N PRO A 105 12.40 -7.88 -11.15
CA PRO A 105 13.02 -7.52 -12.42
C PRO A 105 12.08 -7.74 -13.60
N PRO A 106 12.31 -7.03 -14.72
CA PRO A 106 11.52 -7.21 -15.93
C PRO A 106 11.91 -8.54 -16.55
N GLU A 107 10.95 -9.41 -16.85
CA GLU A 107 11.22 -10.70 -17.51
C GLU A 107 11.04 -10.62 -19.03
N THR A 108 10.22 -9.68 -19.50
CA THR A 108 10.11 -9.28 -20.89
C THR A 108 10.83 -7.94 -21.02
N GLY A 109 11.77 -7.79 -21.96
CA GLY A 109 12.55 -6.56 -22.17
C GLY A 109 11.75 -5.33 -22.63
N GLU A 110 10.52 -5.17 -22.15
CA GLU A 110 9.75 -3.93 -22.19
C GLU A 110 10.09 -3.14 -20.93
N ASP A 111 10.74 -1.99 -21.11
CA ASP A 111 11.07 -1.05 -20.05
C ASP A 111 9.76 -0.49 -19.45
N ASP A 112 9.48 -0.81 -18.17
CA ASP A 112 8.76 0.14 -17.35
C ASP A 112 9.69 1.34 -17.07
N ASP A 113 9.14 2.49 -16.67
CA ASP A 113 9.90 3.74 -16.50
C ASP A 113 11.03 3.63 -15.44
N THR A 114 11.11 2.52 -14.68
CA THR A 114 12.16 2.19 -13.70
C THR A 114 13.00 0.95 -14.05
N GLY A 115 12.55 0.13 -14.99
CA GLY A 115 13.01 -1.23 -15.26
C GLY A 115 12.66 -2.28 -14.20
N PHE A 116 11.77 -2.02 -13.22
CA PHE A 116 11.34 -2.98 -12.20
C PHE A 116 9.86 -2.82 -11.83
N ASP A 117 9.17 -3.95 -11.58
CA ASP A 117 7.82 -3.95 -11.01
C ASP A 117 7.88 -3.82 -9.48
N GLU A 118 7.41 -2.70 -8.94
CA GLU A 118 7.20 -2.53 -7.49
C GLU A 118 5.95 -3.30 -7.05
N CYS A 119 6.08 -4.12 -6.00
CA CYS A 119 5.00 -4.99 -5.52
C CYS A 119 4.83 -4.91 -4.01
N ILE A 120 3.58 -4.99 -3.54
CA ILE A 120 3.31 -5.44 -2.18
C ILE A 120 3.38 -6.97 -2.14
N VAL A 121 3.78 -7.52 -0.99
CA VAL A 121 4.04 -8.96 -0.81
C VAL A 121 2.97 -9.58 0.11
N PRO A 122 1.94 -10.26 -0.42
CA PRO A 122 0.96 -10.99 0.39
C PRO A 122 1.58 -12.15 1.18
N CYS A 123 0.89 -12.72 2.16
CA CYS A 123 1.48 -13.77 3.01
C CYS A 123 1.82 -15.08 2.29
N ASP A 124 1.26 -15.30 1.09
CA ASP A 124 1.48 -16.47 0.22
C ASP A 124 2.42 -16.16 -0.95
N MET A 125 3.15 -15.04 -0.93
CA MET A 125 4.07 -14.60 -2.00
C MET A 125 3.41 -14.35 -3.37
N ASN A 126 2.08 -14.38 -3.45
CA ASN A 126 1.33 -14.06 -4.67
C ASN A 126 1.27 -12.53 -4.87
N ASN A 127 2.44 -11.96 -5.15
CA ASN A 127 2.73 -10.52 -5.22
C ASN A 127 1.69 -9.74 -6.04
N ILE A 128 1.37 -8.53 -5.58
CA ILE A 128 0.45 -7.61 -6.24
C ILE A 128 1.26 -6.40 -6.68
N THR A 129 1.27 -6.13 -7.99
CA THR A 129 2.04 -5.02 -8.55
C THR A 129 1.37 -3.68 -8.28
N ASP A 130 2.17 -2.62 -8.32
CA ASP A 130 1.69 -1.25 -8.30
C ASP A 130 0.70 -0.95 -9.45
N ASP A 131 0.92 -1.50 -10.65
CA ASP A 131 0.00 -1.47 -11.79
C ASP A 131 -1.40 -1.98 -11.42
N GLU A 132 -1.49 -3.11 -10.72
CA GLU A 132 -2.78 -3.69 -10.31
C GLU A 132 -3.51 -2.77 -9.33
N ILE A 133 -2.78 -2.20 -8.37
CA ILE A 133 -3.35 -1.28 -7.38
C ILE A 133 -3.86 -0.02 -8.09
N ARG A 134 -3.08 0.52 -9.05
CA ARG A 134 -3.51 1.63 -9.91
C ARG A 134 -4.79 1.29 -10.67
N GLU A 135 -4.87 0.12 -11.30
CA GLU A 135 -6.07 -0.31 -12.04
C GLU A 135 -7.32 -0.41 -11.15
N ILE A 136 -7.15 -0.76 -9.87
CA ILE A 136 -8.24 -0.79 -8.90
C ILE A 136 -8.64 0.64 -8.51
N VAL A 137 -7.69 1.50 -8.18
CA VAL A 137 -7.94 2.91 -7.83
C VAL A 137 -8.60 3.68 -8.97
N ASP A 138 -8.25 3.38 -10.22
CA ASP A 138 -8.85 4.01 -11.40
C ASP A 138 -10.36 3.75 -11.54
N LYS A 139 -10.88 2.71 -10.88
CA LYS A 139 -12.31 2.39 -10.86
C LYS A 139 -13.10 3.16 -9.80
N VAL A 140 -12.44 3.94 -8.94
CA VAL A 140 -13.12 4.76 -7.92
C VAL A 140 -14.09 5.75 -8.60
N PRO A 141 -15.36 5.83 -8.14
CA PRO A 141 -16.35 6.76 -8.67
C PRO A 141 -15.89 8.21 -8.60
N GLU A 142 -16.44 9.06 -9.47
CA GLU A 142 -16.30 10.51 -9.30
C GLU A 142 -16.94 10.96 -7.98
N ASP A 143 -16.39 12.01 -7.38
CA ASP A 143 -16.77 12.55 -6.06
C ASP A 143 -16.59 11.58 -4.86
N CYS A 144 -15.94 10.43 -5.06
CA CYS A 144 -15.50 9.54 -3.99
C CYS A 144 -14.02 9.85 -3.64
N SER A 145 -13.67 9.87 -2.36
CA SER A 145 -12.27 9.97 -1.94
C SER A 145 -11.70 8.60 -1.61
N ILE A 146 -10.43 8.37 -1.95
CA ILE A 146 -9.67 7.21 -1.50
C ILE A 146 -8.32 7.67 -0.96
N THR A 147 -8.00 7.24 0.25
CA THR A 147 -6.70 7.46 0.89
C THR A 147 -6.03 6.12 1.14
N ILE A 148 -4.81 5.97 0.63
CA ILE A 148 -3.97 4.78 0.81
C ILE A 148 -2.78 5.18 1.67
N VAL A 149 -2.60 4.48 2.79
CA VAL A 149 -1.40 4.53 3.61
C VAL A 149 -0.63 3.23 3.35
N SER A 150 0.57 3.34 2.79
CA SER A 150 1.44 2.20 2.52
C SER A 150 2.69 2.29 3.38
N ASP A 151 2.71 1.52 4.46
CA ASP A 151 3.87 1.36 5.33
C ASP A 151 4.72 0.17 4.88
N SER A 152 5.31 0.34 3.69
CA SER A 152 6.15 -0.63 3.00
C SER A 152 7.21 0.08 2.15
N CYS A 153 8.31 -0.61 1.88
CA CYS A 153 9.29 -0.17 0.89
C CYS A 153 8.72 -0.29 -0.54
N HIS A 154 9.29 0.46 -1.49
CA HIS A 154 8.90 0.38 -2.92
C HIS A 154 7.41 0.65 -3.16
N SER A 155 6.86 1.67 -2.51
CA SER A 155 5.45 2.04 -2.64
C SER A 155 5.23 3.37 -3.38
N GLY A 156 6.31 4.01 -3.87
CA GLY A 156 6.24 5.28 -4.59
C GLY A 156 5.46 5.20 -5.90
N GLY A 157 5.48 4.04 -6.56
CA GLY A 157 4.72 3.78 -7.78
C GLY A 157 3.21 3.60 -7.59
N LEU A 158 2.71 3.28 -6.39
CA LEU A 158 1.34 2.75 -6.21
C LEU A 158 0.21 3.61 -6.82
N ILE A 159 0.40 4.92 -7.00
CA ILE A 159 -0.52 5.81 -7.74
C ILE A 159 0.19 6.80 -8.70
N ASP A 160 0.98 6.26 -9.65
CA ASP A 160 1.76 6.97 -10.69
C ASP A 160 1.05 8.13 -11.45
N ALA A 161 -0.29 8.21 -11.45
CA ALA A 161 -1.01 9.29 -12.14
C ALA A 161 -1.09 10.63 -11.37
N THR A 162 -0.40 10.78 -10.23
CA THR A 162 -0.52 11.97 -9.37
C THR A 162 0.82 12.64 -9.07
N LYS A 163 0.78 13.95 -8.82
CA LYS A 163 1.96 14.75 -8.52
C LYS A 163 2.56 14.33 -7.19
N GLU A 164 3.88 14.15 -7.16
CA GLU A 164 4.66 14.07 -5.93
C GLU A 164 4.61 15.45 -5.22
N GLN A 165 3.86 15.53 -4.12
CA GLN A 165 3.74 16.75 -3.30
C GLN A 165 4.89 16.86 -2.30
N ILE A 166 5.30 15.71 -1.77
CA ILE A 166 6.41 15.55 -0.84
C ILE A 166 7.19 14.31 -1.26
N GLY A 167 8.48 14.49 -1.58
CA GLY A 167 9.41 13.43 -1.96
C GLY A 167 10.62 13.98 -2.72
N GLU A 168 11.60 13.14 -3.04
CA GLU A 168 12.86 13.53 -3.71
C GLU A 168 12.94 13.08 -5.18
N SER A 169 11.94 12.36 -5.70
CA SER A 169 11.94 11.78 -7.05
C SER A 169 12.18 12.85 -8.13
N THR A 170 11.67 14.04 -7.88
CA THR A 170 11.82 15.22 -8.75
C THR A 170 13.18 15.95 -8.66
N LYS A 171 14.13 15.52 -7.82
CA LYS A 171 15.44 16.22 -7.63
C LYS A 171 16.68 15.52 -8.14
N LYS A 172 16.62 14.32 -8.75
CA LYS A 172 17.84 13.64 -9.23
C LYS A 172 17.65 12.95 -10.59
N ALA A 173 17.58 13.74 -11.66
CA ALA A 173 18.04 13.25 -12.95
C ALA A 173 19.57 13.11 -12.89
N GLY A 174 20.08 11.88 -12.78
CA GLY A 174 21.49 11.56 -13.07
C GLY A 174 22.39 11.20 -11.88
N LYS A 175 22.00 10.22 -11.05
CA LYS A 175 23.00 9.43 -10.31
C LYS A 175 22.87 7.95 -10.66
N ALA A 176 24.00 7.36 -11.02
CA ALA A 176 24.13 5.95 -11.33
C ALA A 176 23.57 5.09 -10.19
N VAL A 177 22.74 4.12 -10.57
CA VAL A 177 22.29 3.01 -9.72
C VAL A 177 23.54 2.37 -9.13
N LYS A 178 23.75 2.54 -7.82
CA LYS A 178 24.66 1.65 -7.11
C LYS A 178 23.87 0.37 -6.88
N THR A 179 24.32 -0.72 -7.48
CA THR A 179 24.06 -2.08 -7.02
C THR A 179 24.66 -2.21 -5.62
N THR A 180 23.95 -1.72 -4.62
CA THR A 180 24.20 -2.07 -3.23
C THR A 180 23.37 -3.30 -2.96
N GLU A 181 24.04 -4.42 -2.69
CA GLU A 181 23.45 -5.57 -2.02
C GLU A 181 22.63 -5.04 -0.83
N GLU A 182 21.29 -5.06 -0.95
CA GLU A 182 20.37 -4.70 0.13
C GLU A 182 20.42 -5.83 1.16
N ILE A 183 21.47 -5.82 1.99
CA ILE A 183 21.55 -6.70 3.14
C ILE A 183 20.36 -6.36 4.05
N GLU A 184 19.60 -7.39 4.42
CA GLU A 184 18.58 -7.36 5.47
C GLU A 184 19.25 -7.00 6.80
N GLN A 185 19.55 -5.71 7.02
CA GLN A 185 20.25 -5.28 8.22
C GLN A 185 19.23 -5.02 9.32
N GLU A 186 19.15 -5.94 10.28
CA GLU A 186 18.67 -5.62 11.61
C GLU A 186 19.64 -4.61 12.24
N GLU A 187 19.19 -3.38 12.42
CA GLU A 187 20.00 -2.34 13.05
C GLU A 187 19.53 -2.10 14.48
N MET A 188 20.48 -2.03 15.41
CA MET A 188 20.22 -1.58 16.78
C MET A 188 20.32 -0.06 16.85
N ARG A 189 19.19 0.62 17.02
CA ARG A 189 19.11 2.08 17.17
C ARG A 189 18.51 2.42 18.53
N ASN A 190 19.23 3.19 19.35
CA ASN A 190 18.79 3.61 20.69
C ASN A 190 18.29 2.47 21.61
N GLY A 191 18.83 1.25 21.45
CA GLY A 191 18.41 0.07 22.22
C GLY A 191 17.15 -0.64 21.70
N VAL A 192 16.71 -0.28 20.49
CA VAL A 192 15.57 -0.84 19.77
C VAL A 192 16.05 -1.51 18.49
N HIS A 193 15.50 -2.69 18.18
CA HIS A 193 15.81 -3.39 16.93
C HIS A 193 14.91 -2.84 15.82
N VAL A 194 15.49 -2.48 14.68
CA VAL A 194 14.75 -2.02 13.51
C VAL A 194 15.03 -2.98 12.36
N VAL A 195 13.98 -3.55 11.78
CA VAL A 195 14.05 -4.46 10.63
C VAL A 195 13.50 -3.75 9.40
N ASN A 196 14.17 -3.91 8.26
CA ASN A 196 13.74 -3.33 6.99
C ASN A 196 12.47 -4.02 6.46
N ARG A 197 11.50 -3.23 6.00
CA ARG A 197 10.29 -3.72 5.32
C ARG A 197 10.48 -3.92 3.80
N SER A 198 11.69 -3.78 3.27
CA SER A 198 12.08 -4.27 1.93
C SER A 198 12.38 -5.76 2.03
N LEU A 199 11.71 -6.58 1.23
CA LEU A 199 12.06 -8.00 1.11
C LEU A 199 13.04 -8.14 -0.04
N SER A 200 14.18 -8.80 0.21
CA SER A 200 15.15 -9.05 -0.85
C SER A 200 14.57 -10.01 -1.90
N LEU A 201 15.05 -9.92 -3.15
CA LEU A 201 14.59 -10.83 -4.20
C LEU A 201 14.92 -12.29 -3.88
N GLU A 202 16.09 -12.53 -3.27
CA GLU A 202 16.51 -13.87 -2.83
C GLU A 202 15.57 -14.41 -1.76
N SER A 203 15.24 -13.59 -0.76
CA SER A 203 14.36 -14.01 0.33
C SER A 203 12.94 -14.30 -0.15
N MET A 204 12.43 -13.45 -1.05
CA MET A 204 11.15 -13.68 -1.71
C MET A 204 11.15 -15.00 -2.50
N ILE A 205 12.21 -15.29 -3.26
CA ILE A 205 12.34 -16.56 -3.98
C ILE A 205 12.32 -17.74 -3.01
N ASN A 206 13.10 -17.72 -1.94
CA ASN A 206 13.15 -18.80 -0.95
C ASN A 206 11.79 -19.01 -0.26
N MET A 207 11.11 -17.94 0.13
CA MET A 207 9.76 -18.00 0.69
C MET A 207 8.77 -18.58 -0.34
N LEU A 208 8.88 -18.22 -1.62
CA LEU A 208 8.04 -18.79 -2.68
C LEU A 208 8.33 -20.28 -2.92
N LYS A 209 9.59 -20.72 -2.82
CA LYS A 209 9.95 -22.15 -2.88
C LYS A 209 9.29 -22.91 -1.73
N GLN A 210 9.34 -22.36 -0.51
CA GLN A 210 8.71 -22.96 0.66
C GLN A 210 7.19 -23.05 0.52
N GLU A 211 6.54 -21.98 0.04
CA GLU A 211 5.08 -21.93 -0.13
C GLU A 211 4.60 -22.91 -1.21
N THR A 212 5.35 -23.05 -2.31
CA THR A 212 4.94 -23.85 -3.47
C THR A 212 5.45 -25.30 -3.44
N GLY A 213 6.48 -25.58 -2.63
CA GLY A 213 7.24 -26.82 -2.67
C GLY A 213 8.06 -27.01 -3.96
N ASN A 214 8.27 -25.96 -4.75
CA ASN A 214 9.06 -25.99 -5.97
C ASN A 214 10.44 -25.37 -5.72
N ASP A 215 11.50 -26.18 -5.71
CA ASP A 215 12.87 -25.71 -5.48
C ASP A 215 13.53 -25.06 -6.72
N ASP A 216 12.94 -25.24 -7.91
CA ASP A 216 13.46 -24.78 -9.21
C ASP A 216 12.99 -23.35 -9.57
N ILE A 217 12.96 -22.45 -8.57
CA ILE A 217 12.63 -21.04 -8.76
C ILE A 217 13.91 -20.21 -8.74
N GLU A 218 14.15 -19.49 -9.83
CA GLU A 218 15.27 -18.56 -10.01
C GLU A 218 14.84 -17.28 -10.72
N VAL A 219 15.69 -16.26 -10.70
CA VAL A 219 15.45 -15.01 -11.43
C VAL A 219 15.24 -15.31 -12.92
N GLY A 220 14.15 -14.81 -13.50
CA GLY A 220 13.75 -15.11 -14.88
C GLY A 220 12.66 -16.17 -15.01
N SER A 221 12.36 -16.89 -13.93
CA SER A 221 11.28 -17.89 -13.85
C SER A 221 10.20 -17.55 -12.83
N ILE A 222 10.27 -16.36 -12.22
CA ILE A 222 9.45 -15.98 -11.07
C ILE A 222 7.99 -15.87 -11.49
N ARG A 223 7.67 -15.10 -12.54
CA ARG A 223 6.26 -14.93 -12.96
C ARG A 223 5.66 -16.25 -13.42
N ARG A 224 6.42 -17.09 -14.13
CA ARG A 224 5.98 -18.45 -14.48
C ARG A 224 5.68 -19.31 -13.26
N SER A 225 6.54 -19.24 -12.24
CA SER A 225 6.36 -19.99 -10.99
C SER A 225 5.11 -19.51 -10.23
N LEU A 226 4.91 -18.19 -10.15
CA LEU A 226 3.69 -17.59 -9.60
C LEU A 226 2.45 -18.05 -10.37
N LEU A 227 2.50 -18.04 -11.71
CA LEU A 227 1.38 -18.51 -12.52
C LEU A 227 1.09 -20.00 -12.30
N HIS A 228 2.11 -20.84 -12.23
CA HIS A 228 1.94 -22.28 -11.99
C HIS A 228 1.33 -22.55 -10.60
N ALA A 229 1.74 -21.79 -9.59
CA ALA A 229 1.26 -21.93 -8.22
C ALA A 229 -0.18 -21.42 -8.03
N PHE A 230 -0.50 -20.25 -8.59
CA PHE A 230 -1.74 -19.53 -8.29
C PHE A 230 -2.76 -19.52 -9.43
N GLY A 231 -2.37 -19.88 -10.66
CA GLY A 231 -3.26 -19.94 -11.82
C GLY A 231 -4.02 -18.62 -12.04
N GLU A 232 -5.35 -18.70 -12.03
CA GLU A 232 -6.24 -17.54 -12.20
C GLU A 232 -6.19 -16.54 -11.03
N ASP A 233 -5.67 -16.95 -9.86
CA ASP A 233 -5.48 -16.08 -8.70
C ASP A 233 -4.15 -15.30 -8.75
N ALA A 234 -3.26 -15.61 -9.70
CA ALA A 234 -2.04 -14.82 -9.95
C ALA A 234 -2.37 -13.39 -10.43
N SER A 235 -1.38 -12.49 -10.35
CA SER A 235 -1.47 -11.15 -10.92
C SER A 235 -1.95 -11.17 -12.39
N PRO A 236 -2.87 -10.27 -12.82
CA PRO A 236 -3.21 -10.10 -14.23
C PRO A 236 -1.98 -9.88 -15.12
N LYS A 237 -0.97 -9.12 -14.66
CA LYS A 237 0.28 -8.90 -15.41
C LYS A 237 1.04 -10.20 -15.62
N VAL A 238 1.15 -11.02 -14.56
CA VAL A 238 1.74 -12.38 -14.65
C VAL A 238 0.97 -13.27 -15.65
N GLN A 239 -0.36 -13.21 -15.63
CA GLN A 239 -1.20 -13.97 -16.56
C GLN A 239 -1.06 -13.51 -18.02
N GLU A 240 -0.87 -12.21 -18.24
CA GLU A 240 -0.63 -11.64 -19.58
C GLU A 240 0.76 -12.02 -20.11
N THR A 241 1.81 -11.90 -19.29
CA THR A 241 3.19 -12.22 -19.67
C THR A 241 3.35 -13.67 -20.14
N GLU A 242 2.68 -14.62 -19.47
CA GLU A 242 2.77 -16.05 -19.81
C GLU A 242 1.66 -16.52 -20.77
N GLY A 243 0.87 -15.59 -21.35
CA GLY A 243 -0.07 -15.87 -22.43
C GLY A 243 -1.41 -16.51 -22.01
N LEU A 244 -1.76 -16.51 -20.72
CA LEU A 244 -3.09 -16.93 -20.25
C LEU A 244 -4.17 -15.87 -20.53
N LYS A 245 -3.81 -14.60 -20.55
CA LYS A 245 -4.68 -13.49 -20.93
C LYS A 245 -4.09 -12.72 -22.10
N ALA A 246 -4.96 -12.20 -22.97
CA ALA A 246 -4.51 -11.32 -24.05
C ALA A 246 -3.98 -10.01 -23.43
N ALA A 247 -2.76 -9.61 -23.83
CA ALA A 247 -2.18 -8.35 -23.41
C ALA A 247 -3.13 -7.20 -23.72
N THR A 248 -3.62 -6.52 -22.69
CA THR A 248 -4.60 -5.47 -22.88
C THR A 248 -3.86 -4.15 -23.06
N LYS A 249 -3.70 -3.66 -24.30
CA LYS A 249 -3.30 -2.25 -24.55
C LYS A 249 -4.44 -1.33 -24.14
N LYS A 250 -4.63 -1.11 -22.85
CA LYS A 250 -5.59 -0.13 -22.36
C LYS A 250 -5.00 1.25 -22.56
N GLN A 251 -5.57 2.01 -23.49
CA GLN A 251 -5.56 3.47 -23.40
C GLN A 251 -6.35 3.86 -22.15
N VAL A 252 -5.72 3.80 -20.98
CA VAL A 252 -6.28 4.39 -19.78
C VAL A 252 -6.19 5.90 -20.02
N VAL A 253 -7.34 6.52 -20.31
CA VAL A 253 -7.47 7.98 -20.25
C VAL A 253 -7.28 8.35 -18.78
N ARG A 254 -6.03 8.62 -18.39
CA ARG A 254 -5.63 8.98 -17.02
C ARG A 254 -6.45 10.20 -16.61
N LYS A 255 -7.47 10.01 -15.76
CA LYS A 255 -8.22 11.12 -15.16
C LYS A 255 -7.35 11.68 -14.03
N LYS A 256 -7.13 13.00 -14.04
CA LYS A 256 -6.46 13.70 -12.94
C LYS A 256 -7.28 13.52 -11.66
N ASP A 257 -6.62 13.17 -10.55
CA ASP A 257 -7.10 13.35 -9.17
C ASP A 257 -7.96 12.23 -8.54
N LYS A 258 -7.63 10.95 -8.74
CA LYS A 258 -8.43 9.85 -8.18
C LYS A 258 -8.04 9.30 -6.81
N GLY A 259 -6.93 9.73 -6.21
CA GLY A 259 -6.52 9.18 -4.91
C GLY A 259 -5.46 10.00 -4.18
N ILE A 260 -5.25 9.61 -2.93
CA ILE A 260 -4.20 10.11 -2.04
C ILE A 260 -3.37 8.92 -1.61
N LEU A 261 -2.05 8.97 -1.81
CA LEU A 261 -1.11 7.98 -1.28
C LEU A 261 -0.12 8.63 -0.34
N LEU A 262 -0.03 8.04 0.84
CA LEU A 262 0.99 8.29 1.85
C LEU A 262 1.92 7.08 1.87
N SER A 263 3.16 7.25 1.43
CA SER A 263 4.18 6.19 1.43
C SER A 263 5.09 6.34 2.65
N GLY A 264 5.47 5.21 3.26
CA GLY A 264 6.40 5.17 4.39
C GLY A 264 7.86 5.50 4.02
N CYS A 265 8.26 5.32 2.76
CA CYS A 265 9.59 5.72 2.29
C CYS A 265 9.63 6.09 0.80
N GLN A 266 10.67 6.83 0.41
CA GLN A 266 10.99 7.02 -1.01
C GLN A 266 11.54 5.73 -1.63
N THR A 267 11.48 5.64 -2.96
CA THR A 267 11.96 4.55 -3.82
C THR A 267 13.39 4.08 -3.48
N ASP A 268 14.29 4.96 -3.01
CA ASP A 268 15.69 4.58 -2.69
C ASP A 268 15.95 4.36 -1.17
N GLN A 269 14.90 4.11 -0.37
CA GLN A 269 14.99 4.06 1.10
C GLN A 269 14.24 2.88 1.73
N THR A 270 14.44 2.71 3.04
CA THR A 270 13.90 1.60 3.83
C THR A 270 12.88 2.10 4.84
N SER A 271 11.74 1.41 4.97
CA SER A 271 10.76 1.59 6.06
C SER A 271 11.07 0.62 7.21
N GLY A 272 10.95 1.08 8.45
CA GLY A 272 11.36 0.33 9.64
C GLY A 272 10.22 -0.37 10.38
N ASP A 273 10.38 -1.68 10.62
CA ASP A 273 9.66 -2.45 11.64
C ASP A 273 10.42 -2.37 12.96
N VAL A 274 9.89 -1.60 13.90
CA VAL A 274 10.51 -1.27 15.18
C VAL A 274 10.10 -2.31 16.22
N ARG A 275 11.07 -2.89 16.93
CA ARG A 275 10.87 -3.97 17.92
C ARG A 275 11.48 -3.59 19.26
N THR A 276 10.63 -3.38 20.24
CA THR A 276 10.99 -3.12 21.64
C THR A 276 10.68 -4.34 22.52
N LYS A 277 11.10 -4.32 23.80
CA LYS A 277 10.89 -5.43 24.76
C LYS A 277 9.42 -5.80 25.04
N GLY A 278 8.46 -4.99 24.61
CA GLY A 278 7.04 -5.26 24.83
C GLY A 278 6.09 -4.86 23.70
N GLN A 279 6.59 -4.19 22.65
CA GLN A 279 5.77 -3.69 21.54
C GLN A 279 6.56 -3.70 20.24
N ALA A 280 5.87 -3.93 19.13
CA ALA A 280 6.41 -3.74 17.79
C ALA A 280 5.44 -2.92 16.95
N TYR A 281 5.97 -2.07 16.09
CA TYR A 281 5.21 -1.12 15.26
C TYR A 281 6.01 -0.70 14.03
N GLY A 282 5.32 -0.27 12.98
CA GLY A 282 5.94 0.41 11.85
C GLY A 282 6.24 1.84 12.20
N ALA A 283 7.47 2.29 11.96
CA ALA A 283 7.88 3.65 12.31
C ALA A 283 6.97 4.70 11.62
N PHE A 284 6.54 4.46 10.38
CA PHE A 284 5.67 5.39 9.67
C PHE A 284 4.23 5.36 10.20
N SER A 285 3.65 4.18 10.37
CA SER A 285 2.29 4.03 10.92
C SER A 285 2.19 4.57 12.35
N ASP A 286 3.20 4.35 13.19
CA ASP A 286 3.25 4.89 14.55
C ASP A 286 3.35 6.41 14.56
N ALA A 287 4.24 6.99 13.75
CA ALA A 287 4.36 8.43 13.62
C ALA A 287 3.05 9.09 13.16
N ILE A 288 2.31 8.49 12.22
CA ILE A 288 0.96 8.95 11.85
C ILE A 288 0.05 8.99 13.09
N GLN A 289 0.03 7.92 13.90
CA GLN A 289 -0.82 7.86 15.09
C GLN A 289 -0.44 8.93 16.12
N ILE A 290 0.86 9.18 16.33
CA ILE A 290 1.35 10.22 17.25
C ILE A 290 0.87 11.61 16.80
N ILE A 291 1.10 11.98 15.54
CA ILE A 291 0.69 13.28 14.99
C ILE A 291 -0.84 13.43 15.02
N LEU A 292 -1.57 12.34 14.77
CA LEU A 292 -3.01 12.34 14.96
C LEU A 292 -3.35 12.64 16.43
N ASP A 293 -2.83 11.91 17.39
CA ASP A 293 -3.15 12.14 18.81
C ASP A 293 -2.83 13.57 19.28
N GLU A 294 -1.73 14.17 18.82
CA GLU A 294 -1.36 15.57 19.12
C GLU A 294 -2.32 16.60 18.51
N THR A 295 -2.91 16.27 17.36
CA THR A 295 -3.87 17.14 16.65
C THR A 295 -5.32 16.85 16.98
N LYS A 296 -5.59 16.07 18.03
CA LYS A 296 -6.95 15.71 18.44
C LYS A 296 -7.84 16.94 18.63
N GLY A 297 -9.01 16.92 17.98
CA GLY A 297 -9.96 18.04 17.98
C GLY A 297 -9.67 19.15 16.97
N LYS A 298 -8.62 19.02 16.15
CA LYS A 298 -8.31 19.90 15.03
C LYS A 298 -8.35 19.13 13.71
N LYS A 299 -8.64 19.84 12.62
CA LYS A 299 -8.44 19.32 11.27
C LYS A 299 -6.95 19.40 10.94
N ILE A 300 -6.43 18.35 10.32
CA ILE A 300 -5.08 18.27 9.76
C ILE A 300 -5.22 17.88 8.30
N THR A 301 -4.49 18.56 7.42
CA THR A 301 -4.48 18.23 5.98
C THR A 301 -3.56 17.05 5.69
N ASN A 302 -3.71 16.42 4.52
CA ASN A 302 -2.82 15.34 4.08
C ASN A 302 -1.35 15.81 4.07
N LYS A 303 -1.10 17.03 3.59
CA LYS A 303 0.23 17.63 3.54
C LYS A 303 0.80 17.91 4.93
N GLU A 304 0.02 18.52 5.82
CA GLU A 304 0.46 18.80 7.20
C GLU A 304 0.79 17.51 7.96
N LEU A 305 -0.02 16.46 7.77
CA LEU A 305 0.23 15.15 8.38
C LEU A 305 1.59 14.60 7.93
N VAL A 306 1.83 14.51 6.62
CA VAL A 306 3.07 13.93 6.10
C VAL A 306 4.30 14.77 6.48
N LEU A 307 4.18 16.09 6.52
CA LEU A 307 5.26 16.97 6.99
C LEU A 307 5.56 16.73 8.48
N GLY A 308 4.54 16.69 9.34
CA GLY A 308 4.72 16.41 10.77
C GLY A 308 5.32 15.03 11.03
N VAL A 309 4.88 14.01 10.27
CA VAL A 309 5.44 12.66 10.34
C VAL A 309 6.91 12.64 9.91
N LYS A 310 7.27 13.35 8.84
CA LYS A 310 8.66 13.47 8.38
C LYS A 310 9.54 14.14 9.44
N GLU A 311 9.09 15.25 10.03
CA GLU A 311 9.82 15.94 11.10
C GLU A 311 10.02 15.05 12.33
N LEU A 312 8.99 14.28 12.73
CA LEU A 312 9.07 13.35 13.86
C LEU A 312 10.08 12.22 13.59
N LEU A 313 10.03 11.62 12.41
CA LEU A 313 10.95 10.53 12.03
C LEU A 313 12.40 11.01 11.94
N GLU A 314 12.64 12.22 11.43
CA GLU A 314 13.96 12.85 11.44
C GLU A 314 14.46 13.11 12.87
N TYR A 315 13.59 13.59 13.75
CA TYR A 315 13.92 13.80 15.17
C TYR A 315 14.27 12.49 15.90
N GLU A 316 13.57 11.40 15.58
CA GLU A 316 13.83 10.07 16.12
C GLU A 316 14.97 9.31 15.40
N CYS A 317 15.64 9.98 14.45
CA CYS A 317 16.75 9.44 13.66
C CYS A 317 16.40 8.20 12.83
N TYR A 318 15.17 8.09 12.33
CA TYR A 318 14.84 7.12 11.29
C TYR A 318 15.32 7.60 9.92
N PRO A 319 15.90 6.72 9.07
CA PRO A 319 16.42 7.11 7.77
C PRO A 319 15.30 7.33 6.73
N GLN A 320 14.10 6.82 7.00
CA GLN A 320 12.98 6.83 6.09
C GLN A 320 12.42 8.24 5.90
N GLN A 321 12.05 8.57 4.66
CA GLN A 321 11.47 9.83 4.27
C GLN A 321 10.10 9.56 3.63
N PRO A 322 9.01 9.79 4.37
CA PRO A 322 7.67 9.59 3.85
C PRO A 322 7.35 10.45 2.63
N GLY A 323 6.51 9.92 1.75
CA GLY A 323 6.05 10.60 0.54
C GLY A 323 4.56 10.91 0.57
N LEU A 324 4.16 11.96 -0.15
CA LEU A 324 2.76 12.29 -0.44
C LEU A 324 2.57 12.42 -1.94
N TYR A 325 1.67 11.61 -2.49
CA TYR A 325 1.33 11.59 -3.91
C TYR A 325 -0.17 11.85 -4.03
N CYS A 326 -0.52 12.99 -4.62
CA CYS A 326 -1.90 13.39 -4.84
C CYS A 326 -1.97 14.67 -5.69
N SER A 327 -3.19 15.09 -6.03
CA SER A 327 -3.42 16.41 -6.59
C SER A 327 -3.11 17.54 -5.59
N ASP A 328 -2.99 18.77 -6.09
CA ASP A 328 -2.80 19.94 -5.22
C ASP A 328 -4.01 20.15 -4.29
N SER A 329 -5.23 19.94 -4.80
CA SER A 329 -6.46 20.03 -4.00
C SER A 329 -6.51 18.98 -2.89
N ASN A 330 -6.06 17.77 -3.16
CA ASN A 330 -6.02 16.68 -2.18
C ASN A 330 -4.91 16.88 -1.14
N ALA A 331 -3.80 17.54 -1.50
CA ALA A 331 -2.74 17.84 -0.54
C ALA A 331 -3.25 18.71 0.62
N ASP A 332 -4.07 19.71 0.29
CA ASP A 332 -4.65 20.66 1.24
C ASP A 332 -6.02 20.19 1.80
N ALA A 333 -6.53 19.05 1.33
CA ALA A 333 -7.74 18.44 1.88
C ALA A 333 -7.49 17.82 3.26
N PRO A 334 -8.52 17.74 4.14
CA PRO A 334 -8.42 17.02 5.41
C PRO A 334 -7.96 15.57 5.21
N PHE A 335 -7.13 15.07 6.13
CA PHE A 335 -6.81 13.65 6.17
C PHE A 335 -8.08 12.83 6.48
N ILE A 336 -8.45 11.92 5.56
CA ILE A 336 -9.63 11.05 5.59
C ILE A 336 -10.97 11.78 5.45
N CYS A 337 -11.39 12.59 6.44
CA CYS A 337 -12.67 13.31 6.44
C CYS A 337 -12.74 14.46 7.46
#